data_AF-A0A935FQR1-F1
#
_entry.id   AF-A0A935FQR1-F1
#
_cell.length_a   1.000
_cell.length_b   1.000
_cell.length_c   1.000
_cell.angle_alpha   90.00
_cell.angle_beta   90.00
_cell.angle_gamma   90.00
#
_symmetry.space_group_name_H-M   'P 1'
#
loop_
_entity.id
_entity.type
_entity.pdbx_description
1 polymer ?
#
loop_
_entity_poly.entity_id
_entity_poly.type
_entity_poly.pdbx_seq_one_letter_code
_entity_poly.pdbx_strand_id
1 'polypeptide(L)'
;MVRQKVTGQHNGIVKIKSGDLYVDNEKITGGNFDIDFTTIEVLDLKDSEMNAKLTNHLKSDDFFGASNFPTGKFVISSIESVNDDKGNNAKVNGSLTIKGISKPVSFPAKVTVNNGMVTASGEFTIDRTLWDIKFRSGKFFENLGDNLIYDDFTIKLNLAAGA
;
A
#
# COMPACT_ATOMS: atom_id res chain seq x y z
N MET A 1 6.41 -25.12 9.89
CA MET A 1 6.97 -24.65 11.17
C MET A 1 6.71 -23.15 11.27
N VAL A 2 5.61 -22.77 11.92
CA VAL A 2 5.16 -21.37 12.02
C VAL A 2 5.82 -20.76 13.26
N ARG A 3 6.71 -19.79 13.07
CA ARG A 3 7.14 -18.92 14.16
C ARG A 3 6.08 -17.83 14.31
N GLN A 4 5.06 -18.11 15.13
CA GLN A 4 4.08 -17.13 15.57
C GLN A 4 4.46 -16.73 16.99
N LYS A 5 4.75 -15.44 17.22
CA LYS A 5 4.72 -14.88 18.57
C LYS A 5 4.29 -13.41 18.57
N VAL A 6 3.07 -13.20 19.05
CA VAL A 6 2.59 -12.16 19.98
C VAL A 6 2.99 -10.70 19.71
N THR A 7 2.35 -10.07 18.73
CA THR A 7 1.72 -8.73 18.79
C THR A 7 0.66 -8.70 17.69
N GLY A 8 -0.51 -8.12 17.94
CA GLY A 8 -1.67 -8.24 17.02
C GLY A 8 -1.36 -7.83 15.58
N GLN A 9 -1.94 -8.57 14.61
CA GLN A 9 -2.05 -8.05 13.24
C GLN A 9 -3.22 -7.07 13.21
N HIS A 10 -3.00 -5.92 12.56
CA HIS A 10 -4.06 -4.98 12.25
C HIS A 10 -4.28 -4.92 10.75
N ASN A 11 -5.54 -4.82 10.34
CA ASN A 11 -5.92 -4.46 8.99
C ASN A 11 -6.69 -3.14 8.97
N GLY A 12 -6.51 -2.42 7.87
CA GLY A 12 -7.08 -1.11 7.66
C GLY A 12 -7.16 -0.79 6.19
N ILE A 13 -7.74 0.38 5.89
CA ILE A 13 -7.89 0.88 4.53
C ILE A 13 -7.37 2.31 4.43
N VAL A 14 -6.94 2.65 3.23
CA VAL A 14 -6.62 4.02 2.81
C VAL A 14 -7.25 4.20 1.43
N LYS A 15 -7.87 5.36 1.19
CA LYS A 15 -8.61 5.61 -0.05
C LYS A 15 -7.65 6.15 -1.10
N ILE A 16 -7.98 5.84 -2.35
CA ILE A 16 -7.37 6.47 -3.50
C ILE A 16 -8.12 7.79 -3.73
N LYS A 17 -7.37 8.89 -3.78
CA LYS A 17 -7.90 10.24 -3.94
C LYS A 17 -8.32 10.52 -5.38
N SER A 18 -7.44 10.16 -6.31
CA SER A 18 -7.56 10.41 -7.75
C SER A 18 -6.52 9.59 -8.48
N GLY A 19 -6.67 9.44 -9.79
CA GLY A 19 -5.66 8.81 -10.62
C GLY A 19 -6.12 8.66 -12.06
N ASP A 20 -5.16 8.39 -12.92
CA ASP A 20 -5.33 8.18 -14.34
C ASP A 20 -4.70 6.85 -14.73
N LEU A 21 -5.38 6.09 -15.59
CA LEU A 21 -4.82 4.93 -16.26
C LEU A 21 -4.73 5.21 -17.75
N TYR A 22 -3.59 4.89 -18.34
CA TYR A 22 -3.39 5.02 -19.77
C TYR A 22 -3.61 3.66 -20.42
N VAL A 23 -4.53 3.61 -21.37
CA VAL A 23 -4.91 2.40 -22.10
C VAL A 23 -4.67 2.62 -23.58
N ASP A 24 -3.96 1.70 -24.22
CA ASP A 24 -3.79 1.64 -25.66
C ASP A 24 -4.07 0.21 -26.14
N ASN A 25 -4.88 0.06 -27.19
CA ASN A 25 -5.25 -1.25 -27.75
C ASN A 25 -5.71 -2.25 -26.67
N GLU A 26 -6.61 -1.83 -25.78
CA GLU A 26 -7.14 -2.61 -24.64
C GLU A 26 -6.09 -3.07 -23.61
N LYS A 27 -4.89 -2.50 -23.63
CA LYS A 27 -3.81 -2.79 -22.67
C LYS A 27 -3.47 -1.56 -21.87
N ILE A 28 -3.29 -1.71 -20.56
CA ILE A 28 -2.75 -0.62 -19.74
C ILE A 28 -1.28 -0.43 -20.13
N THR A 29 -0.93 0.80 -20.49
CA THR A 29 0.44 1.20 -20.85
C THR A 29 1.13 2.01 -19.75
N GLY A 30 0.35 2.56 -18.82
CA GLY A 30 0.84 3.30 -17.68
C GLY A 30 -0.29 3.88 -16.84
N GLY A 31 0.06 4.79 -15.95
CA GLY A 31 -0.90 5.47 -15.10
C GLY A 31 -0.28 5.96 -13.81
N ASN A 32 -1.06 6.71 -13.06
CA ASN A 32 -0.68 7.20 -11.75
C ASN A 32 -1.91 7.30 -10.85
N PHE A 33 -1.71 7.17 -9.54
CA PHE A 33 -2.78 7.43 -8.59
C PHE A 33 -2.23 8.03 -7.30
N ASP A 34 -3.04 8.89 -6.71
CA ASP A 34 -2.80 9.56 -5.45
C ASP A 34 -3.54 8.84 -4.33
N ILE A 35 -2.85 8.60 -3.21
CA ILE A 35 -3.34 7.89 -2.03
C ILE A 35 -3.62 8.94 -0.95
N ASP A 36 -4.80 8.94 -0.36
CA ASP A 36 -5.18 9.91 0.68
C ASP A 36 -4.91 9.36 2.09
N PHE A 37 -3.76 9.72 2.68
CA PHE A 37 -3.41 9.26 4.02
C PHE A 37 -4.29 9.87 5.11
N THR A 38 -5.09 10.91 4.82
CA THR A 38 -6.06 11.45 5.79
C THR A 38 -7.24 10.49 6.02
N THR A 39 -7.47 9.55 5.10
CA THR A 39 -8.57 8.58 5.17
C THR A 39 -8.16 7.23 5.75
N ILE A 40 -7.01 7.14 6.41
CA ILE A 40 -6.62 5.90 7.09
C ILE A 40 -7.70 5.53 8.12
N GLU A 41 -8.14 4.28 8.08
CA GLU A 41 -9.11 3.67 8.98
C GLU A 41 -8.61 2.27 9.40
N VAL A 42 -8.75 1.93 10.68
CA VAL A 42 -8.51 0.57 11.20
C VAL A 42 -9.84 -0.18 11.22
N LEU A 43 -9.88 -1.38 10.65
CA LEU A 43 -11.14 -2.12 10.45
C LEU A 43 -11.38 -3.25 11.45
N ASP A 44 -10.33 -3.75 12.12
CA ASP A 44 -10.42 -4.93 12.98
C ASP A 44 -10.49 -4.66 14.48
N LEU A 45 -10.32 -3.40 14.89
CA LEU A 45 -10.54 -2.98 16.27
C LEU A 45 -11.98 -2.51 16.47
N LYS A 46 -12.78 -3.32 17.18
CA LYS A 46 -14.18 -3.00 17.54
C LYS A 46 -14.32 -1.97 18.66
N ASP A 47 -13.34 -1.92 19.56
CA ASP A 47 -13.31 -0.91 20.61
C ASP A 47 -13.00 0.46 20.01
N SER A 48 -13.93 1.40 20.15
CA SER A 48 -13.87 2.69 19.46
C SER A 48 -12.73 3.57 19.95
N GLU A 49 -12.38 3.50 21.24
CA GLU A 49 -11.30 4.31 21.82
C GLU A 49 -9.93 3.79 21.34
N MET A 50 -9.70 2.48 21.39
CA MET A 50 -8.48 1.86 20.89
C MET A 50 -8.34 2.03 19.37
N ASN A 51 -9.43 1.90 18.63
CA ASN A 51 -9.45 2.14 17.18
C ASN A 51 -9.05 3.58 16.86
N ALA A 52 -9.66 4.56 17.53
CA ALA A 52 -9.34 5.97 17.34
C ALA A 52 -7.88 6.27 17.68
N LYS A 53 -7.37 5.73 18.80
CA LYS A 53 -5.96 5.87 19.19
C LYS A 53 -5.02 5.33 18.12
N LEU A 54 -5.23 4.10 17.64
CA LEU A 54 -4.38 3.51 16.62
C LEU A 54 -4.47 4.26 15.29
N THR A 55 -5.68 4.60 14.85
CA THR A 55 -5.91 5.38 13.62
C THR A 55 -5.18 6.73 13.66
N ASN A 56 -5.28 7.46 14.78
CA ASN A 56 -4.59 8.74 14.94
C ASN A 56 -3.07 8.58 14.99
N HIS A 57 -2.58 7.52 15.64
CA HIS A 57 -1.15 7.22 15.68
C HIS A 57 -0.59 6.88 14.29
N LEU A 58 -1.31 6.09 13.48
CA LEU A 58 -0.93 5.81 12.09
C LEU A 58 -0.89 7.09 11.23
N LYS A 59 -1.74 8.08 11.51
CA LYS A 59 -1.74 9.37 10.81
C LYS A 59 -0.63 10.33 11.29
N SER A 60 -0.03 10.08 12.44
CA SER A 60 1.02 10.94 13.01
C SER A 60 2.37 10.82 12.28
N ASP A 61 3.31 11.70 12.60
CA ASP A 61 4.65 11.75 11.99
C ASP A 61 5.51 10.50 12.28
N ASP A 62 5.18 9.75 13.34
CA ASP A 62 5.79 8.44 13.65
C ASP A 62 5.50 7.40 12.54
N PHE A 63 4.39 7.59 11.82
CA PHE A 63 3.96 6.77 10.70
C PHE A 63 3.81 7.62 9.43
N PHE A 64 2.60 7.78 8.89
CA PHE A 64 2.39 8.35 7.56
C PHE A 64 2.52 9.88 7.51
N GLY A 65 2.53 10.55 8.67
CA GLY A 65 2.66 12.01 8.75
C GLY A 65 1.58 12.74 7.95
N ALA A 66 0.33 12.29 8.04
CA ALA A 66 -0.77 12.69 7.15
C ALA A 66 -1.10 14.20 7.22
N SER A 67 -0.70 14.90 8.29
CA SER A 67 -0.84 16.37 8.37
C SER A 67 0.16 17.09 7.45
N ASN A 68 1.38 16.57 7.33
CA ASN A 68 2.47 17.16 6.53
C ASN A 68 2.50 16.58 5.11
N PHE A 69 2.13 15.31 4.98
CA PHE A 69 2.10 14.53 3.75
C PHE A 69 0.71 13.89 3.59
N PRO A 70 -0.34 14.69 3.33
CA PRO A 70 -1.72 14.17 3.24
C PRO A 70 -1.91 13.22 2.06
N THR A 71 -1.00 13.24 1.09
CA THR A 71 -1.11 12.46 -0.14
C THR A 71 0.19 11.71 -0.46
N GLY A 72 0.06 10.42 -0.74
CA GLY A 72 1.09 9.60 -1.38
C GLY A 72 0.81 9.48 -2.88
N LYS A 73 1.78 9.00 -3.66
CA LYS A 73 1.61 8.83 -5.11
C LYS A 73 2.24 7.54 -5.59
N PHE A 74 1.54 6.80 -6.44
CA PHE A 74 2.11 5.71 -7.22
C PHE A 74 2.16 6.10 -8.69
N VAL A 75 3.29 5.89 -9.34
CA VAL A 75 3.47 6.12 -10.79
C VAL A 75 3.92 4.82 -11.44
N ILE A 76 3.15 4.32 -12.39
CA ILE A 76 3.48 3.13 -13.17
C ILE A 76 4.57 3.51 -14.17
N SER A 77 5.70 2.81 -14.14
CA SER A 77 6.80 2.97 -15.10
C SER A 77 6.72 1.98 -16.25
N SER A 78 6.28 0.75 -15.98
CA SER A 78 6.08 -0.27 -17.01
C SER A 78 5.11 -1.35 -16.54
N ILE A 79 4.49 -2.02 -17.50
CA ILE A 79 3.65 -3.19 -17.27
C ILE A 79 4.14 -4.30 -18.20
N GLU A 80 4.51 -5.43 -17.63
CA GLU A 80 4.91 -6.63 -18.36
C GLU A 80 3.78 -7.65 -18.31
N SER A 81 3.46 -8.27 -19.44
CA SER A 81 2.52 -9.40 -19.45
C SER A 81 3.18 -10.61 -18.79
N VAL A 82 2.51 -11.19 -17.81
CA VAL A 82 2.94 -12.42 -17.14
C VAL A 82 1.78 -13.42 -17.12
N ASN A 83 2.06 -14.66 -16.77
CA ASN A 83 1.04 -15.63 -16.45
C ASN A 83 1.57 -16.47 -15.28
N ASP A 84 1.13 -16.15 -14.06
CA ASP A 84 1.58 -16.84 -12.86
C ASP A 84 0.54 -17.85 -12.35
N ASP A 85 0.96 -18.75 -11.46
CA ASP A 85 0.10 -19.79 -10.88
C ASP A 85 -1.04 -19.23 -10.01
N LYS A 86 -1.05 -17.92 -9.75
CA LYS A 86 -2.07 -17.20 -8.97
C LYS A 86 -3.09 -16.47 -9.86
N GLY A 87 -2.96 -16.61 -11.20
CA GLY A 87 -3.87 -15.99 -12.16
C GLY A 87 -3.63 -14.49 -12.36
N ASN A 88 -2.45 -13.98 -12.00
CA ASN A 88 -2.03 -12.62 -12.37
C ASN A 88 -1.57 -12.63 -13.83
N ASN A 89 -1.98 -11.60 -14.57
CA ASN A 89 -1.68 -11.45 -16.00
C ASN A 89 -0.77 -10.26 -16.30
N ALA A 90 -0.38 -9.50 -15.28
CA ALA A 90 0.48 -8.34 -15.38
C ALA A 90 1.49 -8.31 -14.24
N LYS A 91 2.71 -7.85 -14.52
CA LYS A 91 3.69 -7.40 -13.53
C LYS A 91 3.83 -5.91 -13.69
N VAL A 92 3.42 -5.18 -12.64
CA VAL A 92 3.45 -3.72 -12.60
C VAL A 92 4.75 -3.30 -11.95
N ASN A 93 5.54 -2.51 -12.66
CA ASN A 93 6.68 -1.81 -12.10
C ASN A 93 6.32 -0.33 -11.98
N GLY A 94 6.68 0.29 -10.86
CA GLY A 94 6.43 1.69 -10.64
C GLY A 94 7.21 2.27 -9.47
N SER A 95 6.92 3.52 -9.15
CA SER A 95 7.49 4.24 -8.02
C SER A 95 6.40 4.60 -7.04
N LEU A 96 6.56 4.16 -5.79
CA LEU A 96 5.67 4.50 -4.68
C LEU A 96 6.31 5.61 -3.84
N THR A 97 5.54 6.68 -3.64
CA THR A 97 5.93 7.86 -2.87
C THR A 97 5.11 7.95 -1.59
N ILE A 98 5.79 7.93 -0.45
CA ILE A 98 5.22 8.08 0.90
C ILE A 98 6.13 9.05 1.66
N LYS A 99 5.56 10.01 2.40
CA LYS A 99 6.33 11.07 3.10
C LYS A 99 7.33 11.80 2.20
N GLY A 100 6.99 12.02 0.93
CA GLY A 100 7.87 12.65 -0.05
C GLY A 100 9.07 11.81 -0.52
N ILE A 101 9.22 10.58 -0.02
CA ILE A 101 10.29 9.66 -0.42
C ILE A 101 9.74 8.72 -1.49
N SER A 102 10.39 8.67 -2.65
CA SER A 102 10.01 7.76 -3.75
C SER A 102 10.93 6.54 -3.78
N LYS A 103 10.35 5.34 -3.87
CA LYS A 103 11.10 4.09 -4.05
C LYS A 103 10.45 3.21 -5.12
N PRO A 104 11.25 2.44 -5.88
CA PRO A 104 10.71 1.50 -6.85
C PRO A 104 9.98 0.37 -6.14
N VAL A 105 8.84 -0.05 -6.71
CA VAL A 105 8.08 -1.20 -6.28
C VAL A 105 7.66 -1.97 -7.54
N SER A 106 7.75 -3.30 -7.46
CA SER A 106 7.34 -4.21 -8.52
C SER A 106 6.42 -5.28 -7.92
N PHE A 107 5.27 -5.51 -8.52
CA PHE A 107 4.33 -6.51 -8.04
C PHE A 107 3.50 -7.16 -9.14
N PRO A 108 3.10 -8.43 -8.97
CA PRO A 108 2.13 -9.07 -9.85
C PRO A 108 0.73 -8.50 -9.58
N ALA A 109 -0.04 -8.33 -10.64
CA ALA A 109 -1.41 -7.84 -10.60
C ALA A 109 -2.28 -8.61 -11.59
N LYS A 110 -3.56 -8.71 -11.24
CA LYS A 110 -4.61 -9.13 -12.16
C LYS A 110 -5.29 -7.89 -12.71
N VAL A 111 -5.23 -7.72 -14.02
CA VAL A 111 -5.83 -6.61 -14.76
C VAL A 111 -6.92 -7.15 -15.67
N THR A 112 -8.09 -6.53 -15.65
CA THR A 112 -9.19 -6.85 -16.57
C THR A 112 -9.68 -5.57 -17.24
N VAL A 113 -9.76 -5.59 -18.56
CA VAL A 113 -10.38 -4.53 -19.36
C VAL A 113 -11.65 -5.11 -19.97
N ASN A 114 -12.80 -4.53 -19.67
CA ASN A 114 -14.09 -4.97 -20.17
C ASN A 114 -14.99 -3.75 -20.42
N ASN A 115 -15.48 -3.59 -21.66
CA ASN A 115 -16.42 -2.52 -22.04
C ASN A 115 -15.97 -1.11 -21.59
N GLY A 116 -14.68 -0.79 -21.74
CA GLY A 116 -14.11 0.51 -21.32
C GLY A 116 -13.91 0.67 -19.80
N MET A 117 -14.23 -0.36 -19.00
CA MET A 117 -13.93 -0.42 -17.57
C MET A 117 -12.67 -1.24 -17.34
N VAL A 118 -11.73 -0.66 -16.61
CA VAL A 118 -10.49 -1.28 -16.18
C VAL A 118 -10.60 -1.61 -14.69
N THR A 119 -10.35 -2.87 -14.33
CA THR A 119 -10.14 -3.26 -12.94
C THR A 119 -8.73 -3.83 -12.78
N ALA A 120 -8.07 -3.47 -11.68
CA ALA A 120 -6.75 -3.97 -11.34
C ALA A 120 -6.70 -4.33 -9.86
N SER A 121 -6.20 -5.52 -9.55
CA SER A 121 -5.94 -5.96 -8.18
C SER A 121 -4.52 -6.49 -8.04
N GLY A 122 -3.84 -6.12 -6.96
CA GLY A 122 -2.48 -6.60 -6.67
C GLY A 122 -2.25 -6.74 -5.18
N GLU A 123 -1.37 -7.65 -4.80
CA GLU A 123 -0.94 -7.84 -3.41
C GLU A 123 0.57 -7.88 -3.36
N PHE A 124 1.18 -7.02 -2.55
CA PHE A 124 2.62 -6.93 -2.43
C PHE A 124 3.05 -6.46 -1.04
N THR A 125 4.27 -6.80 -0.66
CA THR A 125 4.85 -6.40 0.61
C THR A 125 5.95 -5.37 0.36
N ILE A 126 5.97 -4.34 1.19
CA ILE A 126 7.03 -3.32 1.22
C ILE A 126 7.71 -3.32 2.58
N ASP A 127 8.97 -2.88 2.61
CA ASP A 127 9.64 -2.50 3.86
C ASP A 127 9.34 -1.02 4.16
N ARG A 128 8.53 -0.75 5.19
CA ARG A 128 8.10 0.60 5.57
C ARG A 128 9.26 1.53 5.91
N THR A 129 10.39 0.99 6.35
CA THR A 129 11.54 1.79 6.78
C THR A 129 12.22 2.49 5.61
N LEU A 130 12.01 2.00 4.37
CA LEU A 130 12.50 2.65 3.15
C LEU A 130 11.84 4.01 2.89
N TRP A 131 10.69 4.28 3.51
CA TRP A 131 9.96 5.56 3.49
C TRP A 131 10.03 6.29 4.84
N ASP A 132 11.07 6.03 5.63
CA ASP A 132 11.31 6.68 6.91
C ASP A 132 10.21 6.48 7.96
N ILE A 133 9.45 5.38 7.84
CA ILE A 133 8.52 4.93 8.87
C ILE A 133 9.28 3.96 9.77
N LYS A 134 10.00 4.47 10.77
CA LYS A 134 10.93 3.66 11.60
C LYS A 134 10.37 3.26 12.96
N PHE A 135 9.22 3.80 13.36
CA PHE A 135 8.66 3.61 14.70
C PHE A 135 8.67 2.14 15.12
N ARG A 136 9.32 1.82 16.25
CA ARG A 136 9.47 0.46 16.80
C ARG A 136 9.97 -0.60 15.80
N SER A 137 10.79 -0.18 14.84
CA SER A 137 11.51 -1.08 13.93
C SER A 137 12.68 -1.73 14.64
N GLY A 138 12.81 -3.06 14.52
CA GLY A 138 13.97 -3.79 15.02
C GLY A 138 15.28 -3.48 14.30
N LYS A 139 15.25 -2.82 13.13
CA LYS A 139 16.46 -2.36 12.41
C LYS A 139 17.06 -1.08 12.99
N PHE A 140 16.23 -0.26 13.65
CA PHE A 140 16.62 1.08 14.10
C PHE A 140 16.63 1.23 15.62
N PHE A 141 15.96 0.32 16.34
CA PHE A 141 15.81 0.40 17.79
C PHE A 141 16.06 -0.97 18.43
N GLU A 142 16.85 -0.96 19.50
CA GLU A 142 17.14 -2.16 20.30
C GLU A 142 16.17 -2.30 21.48
N ASN A 143 16.16 -3.47 22.12
CA ASN A 143 15.42 -3.75 23.36
C ASN A 143 13.90 -3.48 23.28
N LEU A 144 13.30 -3.65 22.11
CA LEU A 144 11.85 -3.42 21.92
C LEU A 144 10.99 -4.50 22.58
N GLY A 145 11.48 -5.74 22.71
CA GLY A 145 10.71 -6.86 23.25
C GLY A 145 9.36 -7.00 22.55
N ASP A 146 8.28 -7.08 23.34
CA ASP A 146 6.90 -7.19 22.85
C ASP A 146 6.37 -5.88 22.21
N ASN A 147 7.16 -4.81 22.16
CA ASN A 147 6.78 -3.60 21.43
C ASN A 147 7.20 -3.63 19.96
N LEU A 148 7.99 -4.62 19.52
CA LEU A 148 8.47 -4.67 18.14
C LEU A 148 7.32 -4.66 17.12
N ILE A 149 7.44 -3.80 16.11
CA ILE A 149 6.56 -3.77 14.95
C ILE A 149 7.38 -4.14 13.72
N TYR A 150 6.95 -5.18 13.01
CA TYR A 150 7.61 -5.64 11.79
C TYR A 150 7.74 -4.51 10.76
N ASP A 151 8.84 -4.56 9.99
CA ASP A 151 9.11 -3.60 8.93
C ASP A 151 8.29 -3.87 7.67
N ASP A 152 7.91 -5.13 7.48
CA ASP A 152 7.20 -5.60 6.29
C ASP A 152 5.70 -5.31 6.39
N PHE A 153 5.19 -4.53 5.45
CA PHE A 153 3.77 -4.15 5.33
C PHE A 153 3.19 -4.74 4.04
N THR A 154 2.17 -5.57 4.17
CA THR A 154 1.44 -6.10 3.01
C THR A 154 0.33 -5.13 2.60
N ILE A 155 0.35 -4.76 1.32
CA ILE A 155 -0.61 -3.86 0.69
C ILE A 155 -1.45 -4.67 -0.28
N LYS A 156 -2.77 -4.54 -0.17
CA LYS A 156 -3.73 -5.04 -1.15
C LYS A 156 -4.32 -3.85 -1.91
N LEU A 157 -4.00 -3.76 -3.19
CA LEU A 157 -4.48 -2.73 -4.09
C LEU A 157 -5.71 -3.26 -4.84
N ASN A 158 -6.80 -2.48 -4.84
CA ASN A 158 -7.96 -2.70 -5.69
C ASN A 158 -8.31 -1.38 -6.36
N LEU A 159 -8.30 -1.39 -7.69
CA LEU A 159 -8.54 -0.24 -8.55
C LEU A 159 -9.66 -0.58 -9.54
N ALA A 160 -10.56 0.37 -9.72
CA ALA A 160 -11.54 0.36 -10.78
C ALA A 160 -11.58 1.76 -11.41
N ALA A 161 -11.45 1.82 -12.74
CA ALA A 161 -11.53 3.05 -13.52
C ALA A 161 -12.40 2.78 -14.75
N GLY A 162 -13.29 3.71 -15.11
CA GLY A 162 -14.10 3.66 -16.31
C GLY A 162 -13.85 4.88 -17.19
N ALA A 163 -14.12 4.73 -18.48
CA ALA A 163 -14.26 5.84 -19.41
C ALA A 163 -15.50 6.69 -19.10
#